data_AF-A0A957XHY7-F1
#
_entry.id   AF-A0A957XHY7-F1
#
_cell.length_a   1.000
_cell.length_b   1.000
_cell.length_c   1.000
_cell.angle_alpha   90.00
_cell.angle_beta   90.00
_cell.angle_gamma   90.00
#
_symmetry.space_group_name_H-M   'P 1'
#
loop_
_entity.id
_entity.type
_entity.pdbx_description
1 polymer ?
#
loop_
_entity_poly.entity_id
_entity_poly.type
_entity_poly.pdbx_seq_one_letter_code
_entity_poly.pdbx_strand_id
1 'polypeptide(L)'
;LDSNGYFPSPRWSRADGLLDDPEANLASWNDELCLFTSRTALIMPSKKWRVHEMAISTVPSATLKVQYASYWQATERMVEFVLEVGVLAQLLESESYRLLSQIADTIERIRADMFKGDIVIEAKLKEQMARAAHLRRVAALAQSISHAQYWGRAEYAVLKADRLFELLDVPRIIRHIERNIESINSAADHVDELYLADLSEKSNDKATVLSLGLAAVSFILVLLVIPSFWADLDDVSQTLYTWLYYVYYYVGSFLGFGLSILAIILLIRAFHQHGVGRIMGYFSSRKDDA
;
A
#
# COMPACT_ATOMS: atom_id res chain seq x y z
N LEU A 1 -14.12 17.42 4.24
CA LEU A 1 -15.05 18.43 3.68
C LEU A 1 -15.98 18.87 4.82
N ASP A 2 -16.24 20.16 4.97
CA ASP A 2 -17.34 20.61 5.85
C ASP A 2 -18.68 20.12 5.27
N SER A 3 -19.73 20.11 6.10
CA SER A 3 -21.14 19.84 5.81
C SER A 3 -21.69 20.48 4.52
N ASN A 4 -21.02 21.52 4.00
CA ASN A 4 -21.38 22.24 2.77
C ASN A 4 -20.47 21.94 1.56
N GLY A 5 -19.59 20.93 1.61
CA GLY A 5 -18.78 20.52 0.45
C GLY A 5 -17.65 21.50 0.05
N TYR A 6 -17.39 22.53 0.86
CA TYR A 6 -16.25 23.43 0.68
C TYR A 6 -14.97 22.87 1.34
N PHE A 7 -13.81 23.23 0.77
CA PHE A 7 -12.52 23.06 1.42
C PHE A 7 -12.56 23.73 2.81
N PRO A 8 -11.95 23.14 3.85
CA PRO A 8 -11.77 23.85 5.11
C PRO A 8 -11.03 25.15 4.79
N SER A 9 -11.67 26.28 5.04
CA SER A 9 -11.02 27.58 4.92
C SER A 9 -9.75 27.57 5.76
N PRO A 10 -8.58 28.00 5.25
CA PRO A 10 -7.40 28.15 6.08
C PRO A 10 -7.80 28.90 7.33
N ARG A 11 -7.56 28.33 8.50
CA ARG A 11 -7.96 28.93 9.78
C ARG A 11 -7.02 30.08 10.10
N TRP A 12 -7.19 31.20 9.38
CA TRP A 12 -6.48 32.45 9.62
C TRP A 12 -6.61 32.90 11.07
N SER A 13 -7.71 32.56 11.75
CA SER A 13 -7.90 32.81 13.19
C SER A 13 -6.80 32.22 14.09
N ARG A 14 -6.10 31.16 13.66
CA ARG A 14 -4.94 30.62 14.40
C ARG A 14 -3.64 31.37 14.13
N ALA A 15 -3.48 31.90 12.92
CA ALA A 15 -2.36 32.77 12.56
C ALA A 15 -2.54 34.16 13.18
N ASP A 16 -3.77 34.68 13.22
CA ASP A 16 -4.14 35.94 13.87
C ASP A 16 -3.98 35.85 15.39
N GLY A 17 -4.41 34.73 16.00
CA GLY A 17 -4.19 34.48 17.44
C GLY A 17 -2.71 34.41 17.85
N LEU A 18 -1.80 34.21 16.89
CA LEU A 18 -0.35 34.19 17.11
C LEU A 18 0.23 35.60 17.31
N LEU A 19 -0.43 36.63 16.78
CA LEU A 19 -0.08 38.04 16.96
C LEU A 19 -0.72 38.62 18.24
N ASP A 20 -1.87 38.07 18.64
CA ASP A 20 -2.67 38.57 19.76
C ASP A 20 -2.25 38.00 21.13
N ASP A 21 -1.55 36.86 21.17
CA ASP A 21 -1.11 36.21 22.41
C ASP A 21 0.32 36.67 22.84
N PRO A 22 0.45 37.47 23.92
CA PRO A 22 1.74 37.97 24.40
C PRO A 22 2.68 36.87 24.92
N GLU A 23 2.15 35.71 25.32
CA GLU A 23 2.94 34.55 25.75
C GLU A 23 3.44 33.71 24.56
N ALA A 24 2.74 33.78 23.42
CA ALA A 24 3.17 33.17 22.15
C ALA A 24 4.20 34.03 21.40
N ASN A 25 4.22 35.35 21.67
CA ASN A 25 5.19 36.26 21.10
C ASN A 25 6.56 36.13 21.78
N LEU A 26 7.36 35.17 21.29
CA LEU A 26 8.75 34.95 21.71
C LEU A 26 9.71 36.09 21.30
N ALA A 27 9.22 37.20 20.72
CA ALA A 27 10.01 38.38 20.44
C ALA A 27 10.08 39.27 21.68
N SER A 28 10.86 38.87 22.69
CA SER A 28 11.37 39.85 23.65
C SER A 28 12.60 40.52 23.01
N TRP A 29 12.67 41.85 23.04
CA TRP A 29 13.85 42.60 22.59
C TRP A 29 15.15 42.12 23.30
N ASN A 30 15.03 41.53 24.49
CA ASN A 30 16.14 40.92 25.22
C ASN A 30 16.63 39.61 24.58
N ASP A 31 15.75 38.81 23.97
CA ASP A 31 16.14 37.55 23.30
C ASP A 31 16.70 37.80 21.90
N GLU A 32 16.29 38.88 21.22
CA GLU A 32 16.92 39.32 19.96
C GLU A 32 18.33 39.91 20.18
N LEU A 33 18.61 40.39 21.39
CA LEU A 33 19.95 40.76 21.87
C LEU A 33 20.85 39.52 22.10
N CYS A 34 20.32 38.30 22.15
CA CYS A 34 21.11 37.07 22.23
C CYS A 34 21.85 36.72 20.92
N LEU A 35 21.68 37.52 19.85
CA LEU A 35 22.62 37.56 18.72
C LEU A 35 24.04 38.00 19.14
N PHE A 36 24.20 38.60 20.33
CA PHE A 36 25.49 38.93 20.93
C PHE A 36 26.02 37.77 21.77
N THR A 37 26.55 36.74 21.12
CA THR A 37 27.56 35.89 21.78
C THR A 37 28.78 36.74 22.15
N SER A 38 29.66 36.28 23.05
CA SER A 38 30.89 36.99 23.46
C SER A 38 31.87 37.32 22.32
N ARG A 39 31.56 36.92 21.08
CA ARG A 39 32.36 37.13 19.86
C ARG A 39 31.74 38.12 18.88
N THR A 40 30.67 38.82 19.26
CA THR A 40 29.88 39.67 18.37
C THR A 40 29.96 41.12 18.83
N ALA A 41 30.49 42.02 17.99
CA ALA A 41 30.56 43.44 18.29
C ALA A 41 29.34 44.17 17.70
N LEU A 42 28.53 44.80 18.57
CA LEU A 42 27.45 45.68 18.16
C LEU A 42 28.00 47.09 17.88
N ILE A 43 28.07 47.48 16.61
CA ILE A 43 28.28 48.88 16.25
C ILE A 43 26.89 49.50 16.09
N MET A 44 26.38 50.12 17.15
CA MET A 44 25.12 50.87 17.10
C MET A 44 25.42 52.29 16.63
N PRO A 45 25.04 52.68 15.38
CA PRO A 45 25.34 54.02 14.92
C PRO A 45 24.43 55.03 15.62
N SER A 46 24.92 56.26 15.77
CA SER A 46 24.26 57.33 16.54
C SER A 46 22.81 57.58 16.10
N LYS A 47 22.03 58.29 16.93
CA LYS A 47 20.60 58.60 16.74
C LYS A 47 20.20 59.09 15.33
N LYS A 48 21.14 59.66 14.58
CA LYS A 48 20.97 60.14 13.19
C LYS A 48 20.97 59.04 12.11
N TRP A 49 21.38 57.80 12.44
CA TRP A 49 21.65 56.72 11.49
C TRP A 49 20.71 55.51 11.66
N ARG A 50 19.63 55.66 12.44
CA ARG A 50 18.62 54.60 12.67
C ARG A 50 17.93 54.09 11.40
N VAL A 51 17.99 54.87 10.31
CA VAL A 51 17.36 54.54 9.02
C VAL A 51 18.32 53.76 8.11
N HIS A 52 19.51 53.40 8.59
CA HIS A 52 20.51 52.66 7.81
C HIS A 52 20.70 51.26 8.38
N GLU A 53 20.74 50.27 7.49
CA GLU A 53 20.76 48.83 7.79
C GLU A 53 21.89 48.46 8.77
N MET A 54 21.55 47.72 9.83
CA MET A 54 22.53 47.24 10.80
C MET A 54 23.35 46.10 10.23
N ALA A 55 24.64 46.33 10.01
CA ALA A 55 25.59 45.27 9.66
C ALA A 55 26.00 44.50 10.92
N ILE A 56 25.44 43.32 11.13
CA ILE A 56 25.87 42.38 12.19
C ILE A 56 26.87 41.40 11.57
N SER A 57 28.12 41.42 12.05
CA SER A 57 29.17 40.46 11.66
C SER A 57 29.47 39.54 12.83
N THR A 58 29.24 38.24 12.67
CA THR A 58 29.42 37.21 13.71
C THR A 58 30.72 36.41 13.58
N VAL A 59 31.62 36.78 12.66
CA VAL A 59 32.87 36.02 12.36
C VAL A 59 34.00 36.99 11.94
N PRO A 60 35.30 36.62 12.07
CA PRO A 60 36.43 37.50 11.72
C PRO A 60 36.41 37.90 10.24
N SER A 61 36.69 39.18 9.96
CA SER A 61 36.49 39.88 8.67
C SER A 61 37.15 39.28 7.41
N ALA A 62 37.84 38.15 7.49
CA ALA A 62 38.62 37.59 6.38
C ALA A 62 37.82 36.66 5.46
N THR A 63 36.75 36.01 5.91
CA THR A 63 36.18 34.85 5.17
C THR A 63 34.74 34.95 4.68
N LEU A 64 33.88 35.86 5.15
CA LEU A 64 32.54 36.01 4.56
C LEU A 64 32.00 37.44 4.70
N LYS A 65 31.75 38.09 3.56
CA LYS A 65 30.87 39.26 3.44
C LYS A 65 29.43 38.78 3.26
N VAL A 66 28.79 38.30 4.33
CA VAL A 66 27.33 38.07 4.32
C VAL A 66 26.68 39.27 4.99
N GLN A 67 26.08 40.15 4.19
CA GLN A 67 25.26 41.25 4.69
C GLN A 67 23.87 40.71 5.06
N TYR A 68 23.49 40.83 6.33
CA TYR A 68 22.09 40.69 6.76
C TYR A 68 21.37 42.04 6.50
N ALA A 69 21.06 42.33 5.24
CA ALA A 69 20.52 43.63 4.82
C ALA A 69 19.12 43.94 5.41
N SER A 70 18.32 42.95 5.82
CA SER A 70 17.12 43.24 6.61
C SER A 70 16.66 42.00 7.39
N TYR A 71 16.97 41.98 8.69
CA TYR A 71 16.47 40.99 9.64
C TYR A 71 14.95 40.77 9.53
N TRP A 72 14.20 41.88 9.35
CA TRP A 72 12.76 41.83 9.19
C TRP A 72 12.31 41.17 7.89
N GLN A 73 12.96 41.45 6.76
CA GLN A 73 12.66 40.76 5.50
C GLN A 73 13.00 39.26 5.55
N ALA A 74 14.07 38.89 6.26
CA ALA A 74 14.41 37.47 6.46
C ALA A 74 13.37 36.76 7.34
N THR A 75 12.85 37.44 8.36
CA THR A 75 11.80 36.92 9.24
C THR A 75 10.46 36.82 8.52
N GLU A 76 10.11 37.81 7.70
CA GLU A 76 8.93 37.80 6.82
C GLU A 76 8.96 36.59 5.88
N ARG A 77 10.08 36.38 5.17
CA ARG A 77 10.28 35.20 4.32
C ARG A 77 10.20 33.88 5.06
N MET A 78 10.70 33.83 6.30
CA MET A 78 10.59 32.63 7.12
C MET A 78 9.12 32.32 7.43
N VAL A 79 8.34 33.33 7.80
CA VAL A 79 6.90 33.18 8.07
C VAL A 79 6.15 32.76 6.80
N GLU A 80 6.42 33.43 5.67
CA GLU A 80 5.86 33.05 4.36
C GLU A 80 6.14 31.58 4.04
N PHE A 81 7.39 31.16 4.16
CA PHE A 81 7.79 29.78 3.88
C PHE A 81 7.11 28.77 4.82
N VAL A 82 7.02 29.07 6.11
CA VAL A 82 6.34 28.20 7.08
C VAL A 82 4.84 28.09 6.76
N LEU A 83 4.20 29.19 6.33
CA LEU A 83 2.80 29.17 5.87
C LEU A 83 2.64 28.35 4.58
N GLU A 84 3.55 28.48 3.62
CA GLU A 84 3.55 27.67 2.38
C GLU A 84 3.65 26.17 2.69
N VAL A 85 4.55 25.78 3.59
CA VAL A 85 4.68 24.39 4.06
C VAL A 85 3.40 23.93 4.75
N GLY A 86 2.77 24.79 5.55
CA GLY A 86 1.47 24.49 6.18
C GLY A 86 0.36 24.25 5.17
N VAL A 87 0.25 25.09 4.14
CA VAL A 87 -0.72 24.93 3.04
C VAL A 87 -0.42 23.65 2.25
N LEU A 88 0.84 23.37 1.94
CA LEU A 88 1.25 22.14 1.27
C LEU A 88 0.84 20.90 2.08
N ALA A 89 1.07 20.90 3.39
CA ALA A 89 0.67 19.81 4.26
C ALA A 89 -0.86 19.61 4.25
N GLN A 90 -1.65 20.69 4.29
CA GLN A 90 -3.12 20.59 4.21
C GLN A 90 -3.61 20.07 2.86
N LEU A 91 -2.98 20.48 1.76
CA LEU A 91 -3.29 19.95 0.42
C LEU A 91 -3.00 18.46 0.32
N LEU A 92 -1.85 18.03 0.84
CA LEU A 92 -1.48 16.61 0.88
C LEU A 92 -2.40 15.79 1.77
N GLU A 93 -2.82 16.33 2.91
CA GLU A 93 -3.83 15.70 3.78
C GLU A 93 -5.15 15.51 3.01
N SER A 94 -5.65 16.55 2.36
CA SER A 94 -6.88 16.47 1.56
C SER A 94 -6.77 15.42 0.45
N GLU A 95 -5.66 15.41 -0.29
CA GLU A 95 -5.46 14.43 -1.37
C GLU A 95 -5.31 13.01 -0.82
N SER A 96 -4.69 12.84 0.36
CA SER A 96 -4.59 11.54 1.03
C SER A 96 -5.96 10.97 1.40
N TYR A 97 -6.87 11.80 1.93
CA TYR A 97 -8.23 11.37 2.25
C TYR A 97 -9.03 11.05 1.01
N ARG A 98 -8.92 11.87 -0.04
CA ARG A 98 -9.60 11.63 -1.31
C ARG A 98 -9.14 10.33 -1.93
N LEU A 99 -7.83 10.08 -1.95
CA LEU A 99 -7.27 8.86 -2.51
C LEU A 99 -7.67 7.62 -1.69
N LEU A 100 -7.63 7.71 -0.37
CA LEU A 100 -8.11 6.65 0.52
C LEU A 100 -9.58 6.30 0.24
N SER A 101 -10.45 7.30 0.11
CA SER A 101 -11.86 7.09 -0.25
C SER A 101 -12.01 6.40 -1.61
N GLN A 102 -11.27 6.85 -2.62
CA GLN A 102 -11.32 6.25 -3.96
C GLN A 102 -10.87 4.79 -3.97
N ILE A 103 -9.83 4.46 -3.19
CA ILE A 103 -9.35 3.09 -3.05
C ILE A 103 -10.37 2.25 -2.29
N ALA A 104 -10.95 2.74 -1.20
CA ALA A 104 -11.99 2.04 -0.46
C ALA A 104 -13.19 1.69 -1.36
N ASP A 105 -13.69 2.64 -2.16
CA ASP A 105 -14.77 2.42 -3.12
C ASP A 105 -14.39 1.37 -4.18
N THR A 106 -13.14 1.39 -4.64
CA THR A 106 -12.64 0.45 -5.66
C THR A 106 -12.52 -0.95 -5.07
N ILE A 107 -12.05 -1.08 -3.83
CA ILE A 107 -11.95 -2.35 -3.10
C ILE A 107 -13.34 -2.93 -2.82
N GLU A 108 -14.31 -2.10 -2.45
CA GLU A 108 -15.69 -2.54 -2.23
C GLU A 108 -16.29 -3.11 -3.53
N ARG A 109 -16.05 -2.46 -4.68
CA ARG A 109 -16.45 -3.00 -5.99
C ARG A 109 -15.75 -4.31 -6.32
N ILE A 110 -14.43 -4.37 -6.15
CA ILE A 110 -13.66 -5.61 -6.37
C ILE A 110 -14.26 -6.71 -5.51
N ARG A 111 -14.53 -6.48 -4.22
CA ARG A 111 -15.13 -7.47 -3.34
C ARG A 111 -16.52 -7.91 -3.81
N ALA A 112 -17.37 -6.98 -4.25
CA ALA A 112 -18.68 -7.30 -4.81
C ALA A 112 -18.58 -8.15 -6.09
N ASP A 113 -17.57 -7.91 -6.92
CA ASP A 113 -17.33 -8.68 -8.14
C ASP A 113 -16.64 -10.02 -7.87
N MET A 114 -15.81 -10.14 -6.82
CA MET A 114 -15.30 -11.43 -6.34
C MET A 114 -16.44 -12.37 -5.96
N PHE A 115 -17.50 -11.87 -5.30
CA PHE A 115 -18.68 -12.68 -5.00
C PHE A 115 -19.42 -13.18 -6.25
N LYS A 116 -19.23 -12.53 -7.40
CA LYS A 116 -19.77 -12.96 -8.69
C LYS A 116 -18.85 -13.92 -9.45
N GLY A 117 -17.67 -14.23 -8.90
CA GLY A 117 -16.73 -15.23 -9.41
C GLY A 117 -15.77 -14.73 -10.49
N ASP A 118 -15.74 -13.43 -10.79
CA ASP A 118 -14.83 -12.86 -11.79
C ASP A 118 -13.98 -11.74 -11.17
N ILE A 119 -12.74 -12.07 -10.81
CA ILE A 119 -11.79 -11.09 -10.28
C ILE A 119 -10.99 -10.52 -11.45
N VAL A 120 -11.45 -9.36 -11.94
CA VAL A 120 -10.66 -8.55 -12.86
C VAL A 120 -10.04 -7.41 -12.05
N ILE A 121 -8.71 -7.38 -11.95
CA ILE A 121 -8.02 -6.24 -11.35
C ILE A 121 -8.34 -5.00 -12.20
N GLU A 122 -9.14 -4.09 -11.65
CA GLU A 122 -9.45 -2.84 -12.31
C GLU A 122 -8.16 -2.05 -12.54
N ALA A 123 -7.91 -1.61 -13.78
CA ALA A 123 -6.77 -0.75 -14.11
C ALA A 123 -6.71 0.54 -13.25
N LYS A 124 -7.87 0.95 -12.72
CA LYS A 124 -8.01 2.08 -11.79
C LYS A 124 -7.28 1.87 -10.47
N LEU A 125 -7.27 0.64 -9.93
CA LEU A 125 -6.56 0.35 -8.68
C LEU A 125 -5.05 0.56 -8.86
N LYS A 126 -4.50 0.09 -9.98
CA LYS A 126 -3.07 0.30 -10.33
C LYS A 126 -2.73 1.79 -10.45
N GLU A 127 -3.61 2.59 -11.06
CA GLU A 127 -3.43 4.03 -11.15
C GLU A 127 -3.49 4.70 -9.76
N GLN A 128 -4.45 4.32 -8.93
CA GLN A 128 -4.58 4.82 -7.55
C GLN A 128 -3.36 4.47 -6.69
N MET A 129 -2.81 3.26 -6.83
CA MET A 129 -1.57 2.85 -6.15
C MET A 129 -0.36 3.67 -6.61
N ALA A 130 -0.24 3.94 -7.91
CA ALA A 130 0.81 4.81 -8.42
C ALA A 130 0.69 6.25 -7.87
N ARG A 131 -0.55 6.76 -7.76
CA ARG A 131 -0.83 8.05 -7.12
C ARG A 131 -0.48 8.04 -5.63
N ALA A 132 -0.75 6.94 -4.92
CA ALA A 132 -0.39 6.80 -3.50
C ALA A 132 1.13 6.83 -3.30
N ALA A 133 1.87 6.11 -4.15
CA ALA A 133 3.34 6.12 -4.14
C ALA A 133 3.91 7.53 -4.46
N HIS A 134 3.27 8.26 -5.38
CA HIS A 134 3.61 9.66 -5.62
C HIS A 134 3.32 10.53 -4.39
N LEU A 135 2.14 10.42 -3.79
CA LEU A 135 1.75 11.18 -2.61
C LEU A 135 2.71 10.95 -1.44
N ARG A 136 3.16 9.70 -1.23
CA ARG A 136 4.18 9.36 -0.23
C ARG A 136 5.51 10.08 -0.46
N ARG A 137 5.97 10.17 -1.71
CA ARG A 137 7.19 10.92 -2.05
C ARG A 137 7.04 12.41 -1.73
N VAL A 138 5.90 13.00 -2.06
CA VAL A 138 5.65 14.43 -1.77
C VAL A 138 5.47 14.68 -0.27
N ALA A 139 4.82 13.76 0.46
CA ALA A 139 4.70 13.83 1.91
C ALA A 139 6.06 13.75 2.62
N ALA A 140 6.95 12.86 2.16
CA ALA A 140 8.32 12.79 2.68
C ALA A 140 9.10 14.09 2.42
N LEU A 141 8.89 14.72 1.25
CA LEU A 141 9.47 16.02 0.96
C LEU A 141 8.91 17.10 1.88
N ALA A 142 7.59 17.16 2.08
CA ALA A 142 6.93 18.08 3.01
C ALA A 142 7.43 17.90 4.46
N GLN A 143 7.65 16.66 4.88
CA GLN A 143 8.27 16.34 6.17
C GLN A 143 9.70 16.86 6.25
N SER A 144 10.51 16.64 5.22
CA SER A 144 11.89 17.14 5.20
C SER A 144 11.94 18.67 5.34
N ILE A 145 11.11 19.42 4.60
CA ILE A 145 11.12 20.89 4.66
C ILE A 145 10.48 21.44 5.95
N SER A 146 9.64 20.65 6.63
CA SER A 146 9.05 21.01 7.93
C SER A 146 10.04 21.01 9.10
N HIS A 147 11.26 20.51 8.90
CA HIS A 147 12.32 20.62 9.90
C HIS A 147 13.14 21.88 9.67
N ALA A 148 13.00 22.87 10.55
CA ALA A 148 13.65 24.17 10.39
C ALA A 148 15.19 24.08 10.38
N GLN A 149 15.76 23.05 11.00
CA GLN A 149 17.20 22.80 11.05
C GLN A 149 17.85 22.57 9.67
N TYR A 150 17.09 22.14 8.65
CA TYR A 150 17.66 21.86 7.34
C TYR A 150 17.84 23.10 6.46
N TRP A 151 17.09 24.17 6.73
CA TRP A 151 17.15 25.42 5.94
C TRP A 151 17.55 26.63 6.79
N GLY A 152 17.35 26.59 8.11
CA GLY A 152 17.76 27.60 9.06
C GLY A 152 19.17 27.35 9.61
N ARG A 153 20.01 28.39 9.63
CA ARG A 153 21.36 28.34 10.24
C ARG A 153 21.45 29.03 11.61
N ALA A 154 20.51 29.92 11.90
CA ALA A 154 20.47 30.65 13.16
C ALA A 154 19.58 29.91 14.15
N GLU A 155 20.13 29.54 15.32
CA GLU A 155 19.42 28.76 16.34
C GLU A 155 18.10 29.40 16.77
N TYR A 156 18.08 30.72 16.96
CA TYR A 156 16.85 31.47 17.26
C TYR A 156 15.79 31.36 16.15
N ALA A 157 16.19 31.46 14.88
CA ALA A 157 15.27 31.36 13.75
C ALA A 157 14.70 29.94 13.62
N VAL A 158 15.52 28.93 13.90
CA VAL A 158 15.11 27.52 13.94
C VAL A 158 14.06 27.30 15.03
N LEU A 159 14.31 27.76 16.26
CA LEU A 159 13.36 27.64 17.38
C LEU A 159 12.03 28.35 17.09
N LYS A 160 12.08 29.53 16.47
CA LYS A 160 10.89 30.30 16.10
C LYS A 160 10.09 29.60 15.00
N ALA A 161 10.76 29.06 13.98
CA ALA A 161 10.13 28.30 12.92
C ALA A 161 9.51 26.99 13.43
N ASP A 162 10.22 26.25 14.29
CA ASP A 162 9.71 25.03 14.92
C ASP A 162 8.44 25.35 15.75
N ARG A 163 8.46 26.44 16.51
CA ARG A 163 7.28 26.89 17.26
C ARG A 163 6.11 27.27 16.33
N LEU A 164 6.37 27.95 15.22
CA LEU A 164 5.34 28.27 14.22
C LEU A 164 4.76 26.99 13.59
N PHE A 165 5.59 25.99 13.28
CA PHE A 165 5.13 24.70 12.78
C PHE A 165 4.23 23.97 13.79
N GLU A 166 4.58 24.01 15.08
CA GLU A 166 3.73 23.47 16.14
C GLU A 166 2.36 24.17 16.19
N LEU A 167 2.35 25.50 16.15
CA LEU A 167 1.12 26.30 16.22
C LEU A 167 0.21 26.10 15.01
N LEU A 168 0.80 25.89 13.83
CA LEU A 168 0.08 25.54 12.60
C LEU A 168 -0.34 24.05 12.54
N ASP A 169 -0.08 23.27 13.58
CA ASP A 169 -0.38 21.82 13.65
C ASP A 169 0.31 21.00 12.51
N VAL A 170 1.36 21.51 11.86
CA VAL A 170 2.02 20.83 10.73
C VAL A 170 2.50 19.41 11.09
N PRO A 171 3.15 19.17 12.25
CA PRO A 171 3.53 17.82 12.66
C PRO A 171 2.35 16.88 12.87
N ARG A 172 1.17 17.40 13.23
CA ARG A 172 -0.04 16.58 13.36
C ARG A 172 -0.61 16.22 11.99
N ILE A 173 -0.66 17.18 11.07
CA ILE A 173 -1.13 16.98 9.69
C ILE A 173 -0.25 15.94 8.97
N ILE A 174 1.08 16.04 9.10
CA ILE A 174 2.01 15.06 8.52
C ILE A 174 1.75 13.65 9.05
N ARG A 175 1.52 13.49 10.36
CA ARG A 175 1.17 12.19 10.95
C ARG A 175 -0.16 11.64 10.41
N HIS A 176 -1.14 12.48 10.12
CA HIS A 176 -2.39 12.04 9.49
C HIS A 176 -2.14 11.55 8.06
N ILE A 177 -1.31 12.27 7.28
CA ILE A 177 -0.93 11.86 5.93
C ILE A 177 -0.22 10.49 5.95
N GLU A 178 0.73 10.29 6.86
CA GLU A 178 1.44 9.02 7.03
C GLU A 178 0.48 7.87 7.35
N ARG A 179 -0.44 8.05 8.30
CA ARG A 179 -1.47 7.05 8.64
C ARG A 179 -2.39 6.73 7.47
N ASN A 180 -2.80 7.74 6.70
CA ASN A 180 -3.63 7.53 5.52
C ASN A 180 -2.89 6.73 4.45
N ILE A 181 -1.62 7.03 4.21
CA ILE A 181 -0.76 6.28 3.28
C ILE A 181 -0.54 4.84 3.75
N GLU A 182 -0.33 4.63 5.04
CA GLU A 182 -0.20 3.28 5.62
C GLU A 182 -1.49 2.47 5.46
N SER A 183 -2.65 3.10 5.70
CA SER A 183 -3.96 2.49 5.47
C SER A 183 -4.18 2.12 4.00
N ILE A 184 -3.75 2.97 3.07
CA ILE A 184 -3.78 2.70 1.63
C ILE A 184 -2.94 1.47 1.29
N ASN A 185 -1.70 1.38 1.79
CA ASN A 185 -0.83 0.24 1.50
C ASN A 185 -1.39 -1.06 2.08
N SER A 186 -1.88 -1.03 3.32
CA SER A 186 -2.50 -2.21 3.94
C SER A 186 -3.72 -2.70 3.15
N ALA A 187 -4.52 -1.77 2.62
CA ALA A 187 -5.66 -2.12 1.79
C ALA A 187 -5.23 -2.74 0.45
N ALA A 188 -4.13 -2.26 -0.14
CA ALA A 188 -3.56 -2.81 -1.36
C ALA A 188 -3.00 -4.22 -1.14
N ASP A 189 -2.24 -4.43 -0.07
CA ASP A 189 -1.68 -5.74 0.30
C ASP A 189 -2.79 -6.79 0.47
N HIS A 190 -3.93 -6.40 1.08
CA HIS A 190 -5.07 -7.29 1.24
C HIS A 190 -5.74 -7.65 -0.10
N VAL A 191 -5.79 -6.72 -1.07
CA VAL A 191 -6.30 -7.02 -2.41
C VAL A 191 -5.37 -7.97 -3.16
N ASP A 192 -4.05 -7.76 -3.06
CA ASP A 192 -3.06 -8.65 -3.66
C ASP A 192 -3.13 -10.06 -3.06
N GLU A 193 -3.36 -10.17 -1.74
CA GLU A 193 -3.60 -11.45 -1.06
C GLU A 193 -4.86 -12.15 -1.59
N LEU A 194 -5.98 -11.43 -1.69
CA LEU A 194 -7.23 -11.97 -2.24
C LEU A 194 -7.06 -12.44 -3.70
N TYR A 195 -6.30 -11.68 -4.48
CA TYR A 195 -6.01 -12.04 -5.87
C TYR A 195 -5.14 -13.30 -5.97
N LEU A 196 -4.11 -13.42 -5.13
CA LEU A 196 -3.27 -14.63 -5.07
C LEU A 196 -4.08 -15.85 -4.61
N ALA A 197 -5.01 -15.67 -3.68
CA ALA A 197 -5.91 -16.73 -3.25
C ALA A 197 -6.81 -17.23 -4.39
N ASP A 198 -7.44 -16.34 -5.15
CA ASP A 198 -8.27 -16.71 -6.31
C ASP A 198 -7.44 -17.35 -7.44
N LEU A 199 -6.24 -16.84 -7.72
CA LEU A 199 -5.33 -17.48 -8.67
C LEU A 199 -4.93 -18.89 -8.22
N SER A 200 -4.69 -19.09 -6.92
CA SER A 200 -4.39 -20.40 -6.35
C SER A 200 -5.58 -21.35 -6.48
N GLU A 201 -6.80 -20.87 -6.23
CA GLU A 201 -8.04 -21.64 -6.40
C GLU A 201 -8.24 -22.06 -7.85
N LYS A 202 -8.17 -21.10 -8.80
CA LYS A 202 -8.27 -21.36 -10.24
C LYS A 202 -7.18 -22.30 -10.76
N SER A 203 -5.96 -22.17 -10.23
CA SER A 203 -4.84 -23.06 -10.58
C SER A 203 -5.09 -24.47 -10.05
N ASN A 204 -5.57 -24.59 -8.81
CA ASN A 204 -5.90 -25.88 -8.21
C ASN A 204 -7.05 -26.58 -8.96
N ASP A 205 -8.06 -25.82 -9.39
CA ASP A 205 -9.14 -26.33 -10.23
C ASP A 205 -8.63 -26.86 -11.57
N LYS A 206 -7.75 -26.12 -12.25
CA LYS A 206 -7.14 -26.58 -13.51
C LYS A 206 -6.27 -27.83 -13.33
N ALA A 207 -5.45 -27.86 -12.28
CA ALA A 207 -4.63 -29.03 -11.95
C ALA A 207 -5.51 -30.26 -11.68
N THR A 208 -6.66 -30.04 -11.01
CA THR A 208 -7.63 -31.09 -10.73
C THR A 208 -8.33 -31.58 -12.00
N VAL A 209 -8.74 -30.69 -12.91
CA VAL A 209 -9.30 -31.06 -14.22
C VAL A 209 -8.28 -31.84 -15.05
N LEU A 210 -7.02 -31.42 -15.04
CA LEU A 210 -5.95 -32.12 -15.76
C LEU A 210 -5.68 -33.51 -15.17
N SER A 211 -5.66 -33.61 -13.84
CA SER A 211 -5.56 -34.89 -13.12
C SER A 211 -6.73 -35.83 -13.45
N LEU A 212 -7.96 -35.32 -13.49
CA LEU A 212 -9.14 -36.07 -13.88
C LEU A 212 -9.06 -36.55 -15.33
N GLY A 213 -8.60 -35.69 -16.24
CA GLY A 213 -8.36 -36.05 -17.64
C GLY A 213 -7.31 -37.15 -17.78
N LEU A 214 -6.19 -37.03 -17.06
CA LEU A 214 -5.13 -38.04 -17.04
C LEU A 214 -5.63 -39.38 -16.46
N ALA A 215 -6.44 -39.33 -15.40
CA ALA A 215 -7.06 -40.50 -14.79
C ALA A 215 -8.04 -41.20 -15.74
N ALA A 216 -8.85 -40.43 -16.48
CA ALA A 216 -9.75 -40.97 -17.50
C ALA A 216 -9.00 -41.66 -18.64
N VAL A 217 -7.92 -41.05 -19.15
CA VAL A 217 -7.06 -41.66 -20.18
C VAL A 217 -6.41 -42.94 -19.65
N SER A 218 -5.89 -42.90 -18.41
CA SER A 218 -5.28 -44.07 -17.77
C SER A 218 -6.29 -45.21 -17.62
N PHE A 219 -7.54 -44.90 -17.22
CA PHE A 219 -8.61 -45.88 -17.10
C PHE A 219 -8.97 -46.53 -18.44
N ILE A 220 -9.07 -45.75 -19.51
CA ILE A 220 -9.29 -46.28 -20.87
C ILE A 220 -8.15 -47.22 -21.27
N LEU A 221 -6.91 -46.86 -20.96
CA LEU A 221 -5.73 -47.69 -21.25
C LEU A 221 -5.80 -49.02 -20.49
N VAL A 222 -6.16 -49.01 -19.20
CA VAL A 222 -6.36 -50.25 -18.41
C VAL A 222 -7.46 -51.12 -19.02
N LEU A 223 -8.58 -50.51 -19.45
CA LEU A 223 -9.68 -51.24 -20.11
C LEU A 223 -9.27 -51.88 -21.44
N LEU A 224 -8.30 -51.31 -22.16
CA LEU A 224 -7.79 -51.87 -23.43
C LEU A 224 -6.70 -52.93 -23.21
N VAL A 225 -5.85 -52.75 -22.19
CA VAL A 225 -4.76 -53.69 -21.87
C VAL A 225 -5.29 -55.01 -21.35
N ILE A 226 -6.39 -55.02 -20.57
CA ILE A 226 -6.93 -56.26 -20.01
C ILE A 226 -7.40 -57.24 -21.12
N PRO A 227 -8.25 -56.87 -22.08
CA PRO A 227 -8.61 -57.75 -23.19
C PRO A 227 -7.43 -58.15 -24.06
N SER A 228 -6.48 -57.22 -24.31
CA SER A 228 -5.26 -57.52 -25.07
C SER A 228 -4.42 -58.59 -24.39
N PHE A 229 -4.26 -58.49 -23.06
CA PHE A 229 -3.54 -59.48 -22.26
C PHE A 229 -4.21 -60.86 -22.33
N TRP A 230 -5.55 -60.91 -22.33
CA TRP A 230 -6.28 -62.19 -22.44
C TRP A 230 -6.12 -62.81 -23.82
N ALA A 231 -6.18 -61.99 -24.88
CA ALA A 231 -5.95 -62.45 -26.25
C ALA A 231 -4.53 -63.01 -26.44
N ASP A 232 -3.50 -62.31 -25.93
CA ASP A 232 -2.11 -62.78 -25.99
C ASP A 232 -1.92 -64.09 -25.19
N LEU A 233 -2.62 -64.24 -24.07
CA LEU A 233 -2.53 -65.45 -23.22
C LEU A 233 -3.21 -66.66 -23.88
N ASP A 234 -4.32 -66.43 -24.59
CA ASP A 234 -5.00 -67.45 -25.41
C ASP A 234 -4.11 -67.91 -26.57
N ASP A 235 -3.40 -67.01 -27.25
CA ASP A 235 -2.48 -67.36 -28.34
C ASP A 235 -1.29 -68.21 -27.86
N VAL A 236 -0.79 -67.95 -26.65
CA VAL A 236 0.34 -68.69 -26.06
C VAL A 236 -0.11 -70.01 -25.39
N SER A 237 -1.41 -70.21 -25.18
CA SER A 237 -1.98 -71.38 -24.49
C SER A 237 -1.61 -72.74 -25.10
N GLN A 238 -1.34 -72.79 -26.41
CA GLN A 238 -0.93 -74.02 -27.10
C GLN A 238 0.52 -74.44 -26.80
N THR A 239 1.35 -73.51 -26.29
CA THR A 239 2.80 -73.73 -26.09
C THR A 239 3.18 -73.89 -24.62
N LEU A 240 2.36 -73.36 -23.70
CA LEU A 240 2.58 -73.45 -22.26
C LEU A 240 2.03 -74.77 -21.69
N TYR A 241 2.72 -75.31 -20.68
CA TYR A 241 2.17 -76.43 -19.89
C TYR A 241 0.80 -76.03 -19.32
N THR A 242 -0.18 -76.92 -19.46
CA THR A 242 -1.60 -76.66 -19.15
C THR A 242 -1.81 -76.09 -17.74
N TRP A 243 -1.00 -76.49 -16.76
CA TRP A 243 -1.09 -75.98 -15.38
C TRP A 243 -0.57 -74.54 -15.22
N LEU A 244 0.47 -74.13 -15.96
CA LEU A 244 1.00 -72.76 -15.93
C LEU A 244 0.02 -71.77 -16.56
N TYR A 245 -0.66 -72.18 -17.64
CA TYR A 245 -1.73 -71.38 -18.26
C TYR A 245 -2.82 -71.01 -17.23
N TYR A 246 -3.34 -71.99 -16.49
CA TYR A 246 -4.35 -71.72 -15.45
C TYR A 246 -3.82 -70.78 -14.36
N VAL A 247 -2.57 -70.96 -13.90
CA VAL A 247 -1.97 -70.06 -12.90
C VAL A 247 -1.90 -68.62 -13.41
N TYR A 248 -1.39 -68.39 -14.62
CA TYR A 248 -1.30 -67.04 -15.20
C TYR A 248 -2.67 -66.44 -15.48
N TYR A 249 -3.63 -67.22 -15.97
CA TYR A 249 -4.99 -66.76 -16.23
C TYR A 249 -5.67 -66.29 -14.93
N TYR A 250 -5.62 -67.09 -13.86
CA TYR A 250 -6.25 -66.73 -12.58
C TYR A 250 -5.54 -65.57 -11.87
N VAL A 251 -4.20 -65.57 -11.83
CA VAL A 251 -3.43 -64.48 -11.20
C VAL A 251 -3.58 -63.17 -11.99
N GLY A 252 -3.49 -63.24 -13.32
CA GLY A 252 -3.68 -62.08 -14.21
C GLY A 252 -5.09 -61.53 -14.14
N SER A 253 -6.11 -62.38 -14.12
CA SER A 253 -7.51 -61.98 -13.92
C SER A 253 -7.73 -61.32 -12.56
N PHE A 254 -7.14 -61.87 -11.49
CA PHE A 254 -7.25 -61.30 -10.15
C PHE A 254 -6.60 -59.92 -10.06
N LEU A 255 -5.39 -59.75 -10.61
CA LEU A 255 -4.69 -58.47 -10.65
C LEU A 255 -5.41 -57.44 -11.53
N GLY A 256 -5.86 -57.85 -12.73
CA GLY A 256 -6.60 -56.99 -13.65
C GLY A 256 -7.93 -56.51 -13.05
N PHE A 257 -8.66 -57.40 -12.39
CA PHE A 257 -9.89 -57.06 -11.68
C PHE A 257 -9.61 -56.15 -10.47
N GLY A 258 -8.55 -56.43 -9.70
CA GLY A 258 -8.12 -55.58 -8.59
C GLY A 258 -7.75 -54.15 -9.02
N LEU A 259 -6.99 -54.02 -10.11
CA LEU A 259 -6.63 -52.72 -10.70
C LEU A 259 -7.87 -51.98 -11.22
N SER A 260 -8.81 -52.69 -11.84
CA SER A 260 -10.07 -52.12 -12.33
C SER A 260 -10.92 -51.57 -11.18
N ILE A 261 -11.06 -52.34 -10.09
CA ILE A 261 -11.77 -51.88 -8.89
C ILE A 261 -11.08 -50.67 -8.28
N LEU A 262 -9.75 -50.69 -8.13
CA LEU A 262 -9.01 -49.57 -7.57
C LEU A 262 -9.20 -48.29 -8.40
N ALA A 263 -9.17 -48.42 -9.73
CA ALA A 263 -9.43 -47.30 -10.63
C ALA A 263 -10.85 -46.76 -10.48
N ILE A 264 -11.86 -47.62 -10.36
CA ILE A 264 -13.26 -47.23 -10.11
C ILE A 264 -13.39 -46.52 -8.75
N ILE A 265 -12.75 -47.03 -7.69
CA ILE A 265 -12.78 -46.40 -6.35
C ILE A 265 -12.16 -44.99 -6.40
N LEU A 266 -11.02 -44.83 -7.09
CA LEU A 266 -10.38 -43.53 -7.26
C LEU A 266 -11.27 -42.56 -8.06
N LEU A 267 -11.95 -43.06 -9.09
CA LEU A 267 -12.88 -42.28 -9.90
C LEU A 267 -14.11 -41.85 -9.09
N ILE A 268 -14.72 -42.77 -8.33
CA ILE A 268 -15.85 -42.47 -7.42
C ILE A 268 -15.42 -41.45 -6.37
N ARG A 269 -14.23 -41.60 -5.76
CA ARG A 269 -13.73 -40.66 -4.74
C ARG A 269 -13.49 -39.28 -5.33
N ALA A 270 -12.91 -39.20 -6.52
CA ALA A 270 -12.74 -37.95 -7.26
C ALA A 270 -14.10 -37.31 -7.59
N PHE A 271 -15.09 -38.12 -7.98
CA PHE A 271 -16.44 -37.63 -8.28
C PHE A 271 -17.20 -37.17 -7.03
N HIS A 272 -17.02 -37.85 -5.90
CA HIS A 272 -17.68 -37.51 -4.63
C HIS A 272 -17.11 -36.21 -4.03
N GLN A 273 -15.80 -35.99 -4.12
CA GLN A 273 -15.19 -34.71 -3.75
C GLN A 273 -15.73 -33.53 -4.58
N HIS A 274 -16.07 -33.75 -5.85
CA HIS A 274 -16.64 -32.71 -6.72
C HIS A 274 -18.16 -32.57 -6.66
N GLY A 275 -18.91 -33.65 -6.43
CA GLY A 275 -20.36 -33.66 -6.41
C GLY A 275 -20.95 -32.82 -5.28
N VAL A 276 -20.24 -32.71 -4.15
CA VAL A 276 -20.67 -31.89 -3.01
C VAL A 276 -20.43 -30.40 -3.26
N GLY A 277 -19.33 -30.02 -3.93
CA GLY A 277 -19.01 -28.61 -4.21
C GLY A 277 -19.90 -27.98 -5.29
N ARG A 278 -20.20 -28.72 -6.38
CA ARG A 278 -20.91 -28.17 -7.54
C ARG A 278 -22.45 -28.14 -7.36
N ILE A 279 -23.02 -29.06 -6.57
CA ILE A 279 -24.45 -29.08 -6.27
C ILE A 279 -24.81 -27.97 -5.26
N MET A 280 -23.94 -27.65 -4.31
CA MET A 280 -24.21 -26.58 -3.34
C MET A 280 -24.16 -25.18 -3.98
N GLY A 281 -23.30 -24.96 -4.99
CA GLY A 281 -23.29 -23.72 -5.79
C GLY A 281 -24.53 -23.55 -6.68
N TYR A 282 -25.02 -24.63 -7.29
CA TYR A 282 -26.23 -24.56 -8.15
C TYR A 282 -27.54 -24.41 -7.35
N PHE A 283 -27.61 -24.92 -6.12
CA PHE A 283 -28.78 -24.73 -5.25
C PHE A 283 -28.79 -23.38 -4.51
N SER A 284 -27.63 -22.74 -4.31
CA SER A 284 -27.55 -21.38 -3.79
C SER A 284 -28.01 -20.35 -4.82
N SER A 285 -27.51 -20.42 -6.06
CA SER A 285 -27.86 -19.47 -7.13
C SER A 285 -29.34 -19.52 -7.55
N ARG A 286 -30.04 -20.63 -7.32
CA ARG A 286 -31.46 -20.79 -7.72
C ARG A 286 -32.45 -20.38 -6.64
N LYS A 287 -31.98 -20.08 -5.42
CA LYS A 287 -32.85 -19.64 -4.32
C LYS A 287 -32.94 -18.13 -4.18
N ASP A 288 -32.06 -17.39 -4.86
CA ASP A 288 -32.07 -15.92 -4.91
C ASP A 288 -32.81 -15.37 -6.15
N ASP A 289 -33.21 -16.26 -7.07
CA ASP A 289 -33.96 -15.94 -8.30
C ASP A 289 -35.46 -16.35 -8.23
N ALA A 290 -35.99 -16.64 -7.04
CA ALA A 290 -37.41 -16.95 -6.79
C ALA A 290 -37.96 -16.18 -5.58
#